data_AF-A0A1I0K2Y3-F1
#
_entry.id   AF-A0A1I0K2Y3-F1
#
_cell.length_a   1.000
_cell.length_b   1.000
_cell.length_c   1.000
_cell.angle_alpha   90.00
_cell.angle_beta   90.00
_cell.angle_gamma   90.00
#
_symmetry.space_group_name_H-M   'P 1'
#
loop_
_entity.id
_entity.type
_entity.pdbx_description
1 polymer ?
#
loop_
_entity_poly.entity_id
_entity_poly.type
_entity_poly.pdbx_seq_one_letter_code
_entity_poly.pdbx_strand_id
1 'polypeptide(L)'
;MRKQTKLVAVLSTAALLAIGASMTSFAAQGWAEEDGTWVYYDKNGDRVTDSWKKSGDNWFWLDDSGEMATDMLIEDDDDYYYVDAN
;
A
#
# COMPACT_ATOMS: atom_id res chain seq x y z
N MET A 1 -10.73 34.34 4.83
CA MET A 1 -11.07 33.00 4.33
C MET A 1 -9.92 32.08 4.72
N ARG A 2 -10.07 31.25 5.76
CA ARG A 2 -9.02 30.35 6.24
C ARG A 2 -9.23 29.00 5.55
N LYS A 3 -8.31 28.62 4.66
CA LYS A 3 -8.26 27.27 4.07
C LYS A 3 -7.93 26.31 5.21
N GLN A 4 -8.97 25.72 5.79
CA GLN A 4 -8.84 24.64 6.76
C GLN A 4 -8.56 23.38 5.95
N THR A 5 -7.30 23.12 5.64
CA THR A 5 -6.87 21.79 5.18
C THR A 5 -7.08 20.84 6.35
N LYS A 6 -8.17 20.07 6.26
CA LYS A 6 -8.48 19.03 7.23
C LYS A 6 -7.57 17.86 6.89
N LEU A 7 -6.48 17.72 7.64
CA LEU A 7 -5.67 16.50 7.59
C LEU A 7 -6.49 15.39 8.27
N VAL A 8 -7.19 14.57 7.48
CA VAL A 8 -7.90 13.39 7.99
C VAL A 8 -6.86 12.31 8.26
N ALA A 9 -6.36 12.30 9.49
CA ALA A 9 -5.43 11.28 9.96
C ALA A 9 -6.14 9.93 10.11
N VAL A 10 -5.97 9.06 9.13
CA VAL A 10 -6.01 7.61 9.33
C VAL A 10 -4.69 7.13 8.78
N LEU A 11 -3.80 6.59 9.63
CA LEU A 11 -2.66 5.71 9.32
C LEU A 11 -1.79 5.61 10.58
N SER A 12 -2.10 4.65 11.45
CA SER A 12 -1.16 4.17 12.46
C SER A 12 -1.61 2.79 12.93
N THR A 13 -0.93 1.76 12.44
CA THR A 13 0.05 0.97 13.21
C THR A 13 0.56 -0.13 12.29
N ALA A 14 1.86 -0.10 11.99
CA ALA A 14 2.53 -1.23 11.39
C ALA A 14 2.51 -2.47 12.30
N ALA A 15 2.37 -3.63 11.67
CA ALA A 15 2.89 -4.88 12.18
C ALA A 15 2.86 -5.95 11.07
N LEU A 16 4.05 -6.27 10.57
CA LEU A 16 4.52 -7.61 10.19
C LEU A 16 3.59 -8.46 9.29
N LEU A 17 3.78 -8.36 7.97
CA LEU A 17 3.42 -9.44 7.05
C LEU A 17 4.49 -10.53 7.07
N ALA A 18 4.61 -11.21 8.21
CA ALA A 18 5.35 -12.46 8.29
C ALA A 18 4.40 -13.63 8.00
N ILE A 19 4.21 -13.98 6.73
CA ILE A 19 3.75 -15.31 6.37
C ILE A 19 4.63 -15.86 5.25
N GLY A 20 5.51 -16.78 5.64
CA GLY A 20 6.28 -17.58 4.71
C GLY A 20 5.36 -18.30 3.74
N ALA A 21 5.34 -17.83 2.49
CA ALA A 21 4.76 -18.58 1.39
C ALA A 21 5.91 -19.30 0.69
N SER A 22 6.02 -20.60 0.96
CA SER A 22 6.81 -21.52 0.14
C SER A 22 6.48 -21.29 -1.34
N MET A 23 7.51 -21.01 -2.12
CA MET A 23 7.49 -20.81 -3.58
C MET A 23 6.73 -21.93 -4.28
N THR A 24 5.44 -21.73 -4.54
CA THR A 24 4.70 -22.45 -5.56
C THR A 24 3.94 -21.43 -6.40
N SER A 25 4.51 -21.11 -7.56
CA SER A 25 4.02 -20.14 -8.53
C SER A 25 2.68 -20.57 -9.14
N PHE A 26 1.59 -20.26 -8.47
CA PHE A 26 0.30 -20.05 -9.11
C PHE A 26 0.09 -18.55 -9.12
N ALA A 27 0.07 -17.93 -10.31
CA ALA A 27 -0.15 -16.51 -10.59
C ALA A 27 -0.30 -15.65 -9.32
N ALA A 28 0.77 -14.96 -8.91
CA ALA A 28 0.82 -14.21 -7.66
C ALA A 28 -0.43 -13.34 -7.56
N GLN A 29 -1.34 -13.69 -6.66
CA GLN A 29 -2.56 -12.96 -6.39
C GLN A 29 -2.41 -12.42 -4.98
N GLY A 30 -2.63 -11.13 -4.81
CA GLY A 30 -2.41 -10.43 -3.55
C GLY A 30 -0.99 -9.87 -3.42
N TRP A 31 -0.55 -9.69 -2.17
CA TRP A 31 0.74 -9.10 -1.84
C TRP A 31 1.90 -10.03 -2.21
N ALA A 32 2.89 -9.49 -2.92
CA ALA A 32 4.13 -10.15 -3.27
C ALA A 32 5.30 -9.23 -2.96
N GLU A 33 6.44 -9.79 -2.57
CA GLU A 33 7.68 -9.04 -2.37
C GLU A 33 8.58 -9.22 -3.59
N GLU A 34 8.93 -8.12 -4.24
CA GLU A 34 9.82 -8.05 -5.41
C GLU A 34 11.00 -7.15 -5.05
N ASP A 35 12.21 -7.70 -5.08
CA ASP A 35 13.47 -6.96 -4.83
C ASP A 35 13.51 -6.16 -3.50
N GLY A 36 12.77 -6.61 -2.48
CA GLY A 36 12.67 -5.96 -1.17
C GLY A 36 11.55 -4.92 -1.06
N THR A 37 10.77 -4.73 -2.12
CA THR A 37 9.59 -3.86 -2.16
C THR A 37 8.33 -4.71 -2.29
N TRP A 38 7.25 -4.28 -1.63
CA TRP A 38 5.97 -4.97 -1.73
C TRP A 38 5.17 -4.47 -2.93
N VAL A 39 4.61 -5.38 -3.71
CA VAL A 39 3.67 -5.11 -4.80
C VAL A 39 2.36 -5.86 -4.54
N TYR A 40 1.29 -5.48 -5.23
CA TYR A 40 0.02 -6.20 -5.15
C TYR A 40 -0.50 -6.56 -6.54
N TYR A 41 -0.87 -7.81 -6.70
CA TYR A 41 -1.52 -8.32 -7.91
C TYR A 41 -3.01 -8.56 -7.67
N ASP A 42 -3.84 -8.14 -8.62
CA ASP A 42 -5.26 -8.37 -8.57
C ASP A 42 -5.62 -9.84 -8.86
N LYS A 43 -6.92 -10.15 -8.83
CA LYS A 43 -7.43 -11.51 -9.12
C LYS A 43 -7.16 -11.99 -10.55
N ASN A 44 -6.87 -11.07 -11.47
CA ASN A 44 -6.55 -11.35 -12.86
C ASN A 44 -5.04 -11.53 -13.05
N GLY A 45 -4.22 -11.24 -12.02
CA GLY A 45 -2.76 -11.24 -12.09
C GLY A 45 -2.19 -9.92 -12.60
N ASP A 46 -3.00 -8.86 -12.66
CA ASP A 46 -2.56 -7.52 -13.05
C ASP A 46 -1.99 -6.78 -11.84
N ARG A 47 -0.85 -6.11 -12.02
CA ARG A 47 -0.24 -5.30 -10.97
C ARG A 47 -1.12 -4.09 -10.68
N VAL A 48 -1.41 -3.85 -9.42
CA VAL A 48 -2.19 -2.69 -9.00
C VAL A 48 -1.27 -1.51 -8.71
N THR A 49 -1.64 -0.34 -9.20
CA THR A 49 -0.93 0.94 -9.05
C THR A 49 -1.90 2.02 -8.56
N ASP A 50 -1.37 3.12 -8.03
CA ASP A 50 -2.11 4.31 -7.59
C ASP A 50 -3.38 3.98 -6.79
N SER A 51 -3.25 3.10 -5.80
CA SER A 51 -4.42 2.56 -5.11
C SER A 51 -4.11 2.06 -3.71
N TRP A 52 -5.09 2.24 -2.82
CA TRP A 52 -5.10 1.66 -1.48
C TRP A 52 -5.45 0.17 -1.50
N LYS A 53 -4.62 -0.65 -0.86
CA LYS A 53 -4.87 -2.06 -0.59
C LYS A 53 -4.86 -2.37 0.88
N LYS A 54 -5.87 -3.11 1.31
CA LYS A 54 -5.99 -3.57 2.69
C LYS A 54 -5.22 -4.88 2.87
N SER A 55 -4.38 -4.95 3.90
CA SER A 55 -3.78 -6.21 4.37
C SER A 55 -4.10 -6.37 5.86
N GLY A 56 -4.90 -7.39 6.20
CA GLY A 56 -5.43 -7.57 7.55
C GLY A 56 -6.32 -6.39 7.95
N ASP A 57 -5.91 -5.66 8.98
CA ASP A 57 -6.58 -4.44 9.46
C ASP A 57 -5.92 -3.14 8.99
N ASN A 58 -4.84 -3.24 8.24
CA ASN A 58 -4.04 -2.11 7.79
C ASN A 58 -4.26 -1.79 6.31
N TRP A 59 -4.01 -0.53 5.94
CA TRP A 59 -4.09 -0.04 4.57
C TRP A 59 -2.70 0.40 4.09
N PHE A 60 -2.40 0.07 2.84
CA PHE A 60 -1.13 0.32 2.19
C PHE A 60 -1.40 0.98 0.84
N TRP A 61 -0.60 1.97 0.49
CA TRP A 61 -0.68 2.64 -0.80
C TRP A 61 0.30 1.99 -1.78
N LEU A 62 -0.16 1.76 -3.01
CA LEU A 62 0.69 1.38 -4.14
C LEU A 62 0.87 2.62 -5.02
N ASP A 63 2.11 2.94 -5.34
CA ASP A 63 2.45 4.08 -6.20
C ASP A 63 2.16 3.80 -7.69
N ASP A 64 2.58 4.71 -8.57
CA ASP A 64 2.41 4.58 -10.03
C ASP A 64 3.14 3.36 -10.60
N SER A 65 4.22 2.95 -9.95
CA SER A 65 5.01 1.79 -10.30
C SER A 65 4.42 0.51 -9.70
N GLY A 66 3.37 0.59 -8.88
CA GLY A 66 2.75 -0.55 -8.21
C GLY A 66 3.55 -1.08 -7.03
N GLU A 67 4.53 -0.29 -6.59
CA GLU A 67 5.36 -0.52 -5.43
C GLU A 67 4.68 0.09 -4.20
N MET A 68 4.83 -0.56 -3.06
CA MET A 68 4.28 -0.08 -1.80
C MET A 68 5.04 1.16 -1.37
N ALA A 69 4.35 2.30 -1.36
CA ALA A 69 4.94 3.53 -0.87
C ALA A 69 5.11 3.48 0.66
N THR A 70 6.28 3.93 1.10
CA THR A 70 6.66 4.03 2.51
C THR A 70 7.37 5.37 2.75
N ASP A 71 7.14 6.00 3.89
CA ASP A 71 7.63 7.35 4.24
C ASP A 71 7.30 8.40 3.17
N MET A 72 6.04 8.42 2.72
CA MET A 72 5.58 9.28 1.64
C MET A 72 4.26 9.97 1.98
N LEU A 73 4.11 11.22 1.52
CA LEU A 73 2.84 11.94 1.57
C LEU A 73 2.09 11.70 0.25
N ILE A 74 0.96 11.00 0.34
CA ILE A 74 0.06 10.74 -0.78
C ILE A 74 -1.02 11.81 -0.78
N GLU A 75 -1.17 12.50 -1.91
CA GLU A 75 -2.27 13.42 -2.18
C GLU A 75 -3.32 12.65 -2.97
N ASP A 76 -4.47 12.41 -2.36
CA ASP A 76 -5.61 11.75 -3.01
C ASP A 76 -6.83 12.69 -2.89
N ASP A 77 -7.25 13.20 -4.05
CA ASP A 77 -8.29 14.22 -4.19
C ASP A 77 -7.97 15.54 -3.45
N ASP A 78 -8.56 15.77 -2.27
CA ASP A 78 -8.35 16.94 -1.41
C ASP A 78 -7.74 16.55 -0.03
N ASP A 79 -7.42 15.27 0.16
CA ASP A 79 -6.88 14.72 1.40
C ASP A 79 -5.40 14.32 1.25
N TYR A 80 -4.63 14.50 2.32
CA TYR A 80 -3.23 14.09 2.38
C TYR A 80 -3.06 12.95 3.39
N TYR A 81 -2.47 11.86 2.92
CA TYR A 81 -2.21 10.64 3.69
C TYR A 81 -0.71 10.46 3.84
N TYR A 82 -0.23 10.34 5.07
CA TYR A 82 1.17 9.99 5.30
C TYR A 82 1.28 8.48 5.47
N VAL A 83 1.94 7.81 4.53
CA VAL A 83 2.32 6.40 4.66
C VAL A 83 3.69 6.34 5.30
N ASP A 84 3.80 5.67 6.43
CA ASP A 84 5.04 5.57 7.21
C ASP A 84 5.91 4.41 6.70
N ALA A 85 7.24 4.59 6.69
CA ALA A 85 8.17 3.49 6.52
C ALA A 85 8.43 2.86 7.88
N ASN A 86 7.75 1.75 8.17
CA ASN A 86 8.17 0.94 9.31
C ASN A 86 9.39 0.09 9.00
#